data_AF-A0A7S6MJ85-F1
#
_entry.id   AF-A0A7S6MJ85-F1
#
_cell.length_a   1.000
_cell.length_b   1.000
_cell.length_c   1.000
_cell.angle_alpha   90.00
_cell.angle_beta   90.00
_cell.angle_gamma   90.00
#
_symmetry.space_group_name_H-M   'P 1'
#
loop_
_entity.id
_entity.type
_entity.pdbx_description
1 polymer ?
#
loop_
_entity_poly.entity_id
_entity_poly.type
_entity_poly.pdbx_seq_one_letter_code
_entity_poly.pdbx_strand_id
1 'polypeptide(L)'
;MEYLARFEEIEGVLFRFDTRIYLSAYDPVGDGNCVGAIIGKNPGSAIPNKLNVLVPLELNGDKMLPTVRNRFIDGYKLAHKEIPSNSFVRVWNLFYICDPDLSSACNKAGSFSKLPTCGTENDGAPIVWYGWGGYDERLNLFKERFISRAWPQQFYYDHENSGINTCPPTIRSFAKHTQGMPSKPVNEHLANVL
;
A
#
# COMPACT_ATOMS: atom_id res chain seq x y z
N MET A 1 16.29 8.47 -4.37
CA MET A 1 15.41 7.90 -3.31
C MET A 1 14.19 7.44 -4.07
N GLU A 2 13.97 6.13 -4.13
CA GLU A 2 13.20 5.56 -5.23
C GLU A 2 11.83 5.05 -4.78
N TYR A 3 10.84 5.30 -5.62
CA TYR A 3 9.57 4.61 -5.62
C TYR A 3 9.58 3.75 -6.87
N LEU A 4 9.44 2.44 -6.74
CA LEU A 4 9.45 1.54 -7.88
C LEU A 4 8.11 0.83 -8.00
N ALA A 5 7.73 0.42 -9.21
CA ALA A 5 6.63 -0.51 -9.42
C ALA A 5 6.81 -1.32 -10.69
N ARG A 6 6.11 -2.45 -10.78
CA ARG A 6 6.02 -3.24 -12.01
C ARG A 6 4.68 -3.01 -12.67
N PHE A 7 4.68 -2.77 -13.97
CA PHE A 7 3.46 -2.55 -14.73
C PHE A 7 3.24 -3.67 -15.74
N GLU A 8 1.99 -4.08 -15.91
CA GLU A 8 1.60 -5.16 -16.81
C GLU A 8 0.31 -4.76 -17.53
N GLU A 9 0.22 -5.06 -18.81
CA GLU A 9 -1.02 -4.92 -19.56
C GLU A 9 -1.68 -6.30 -19.68
N ILE A 10 -2.91 -6.41 -19.20
CA ILE A 10 -3.68 -7.65 -19.19
C ILE A 10 -5.04 -7.34 -19.80
N GLU A 11 -5.36 -8.02 -20.90
CA GLU A 11 -6.62 -7.82 -21.65
C GLU A 11 -6.86 -6.34 -22.04
N GLY A 12 -5.79 -5.61 -22.39
CA GLY A 12 -5.86 -4.19 -22.76
C GLY A 12 -6.05 -3.22 -21.58
N VAL A 13 -5.99 -3.71 -20.34
CA VAL A 13 -6.05 -2.89 -19.13
C VAL A 13 -4.67 -2.85 -18.47
N LEU A 14 -4.24 -1.65 -18.10
CA LEU A 14 -2.97 -1.44 -17.40
C LEU A 14 -3.11 -1.71 -15.90
N PHE A 15 -2.20 -2.52 -15.37
CA PHE A 15 -2.07 -2.82 -13.95
C PHE A 15 -0.72 -2.33 -13.40
N ARG A 16 -0.70 -1.90 -12.13
CA ARG A 16 0.52 -1.59 -11.38
C ARG A 16 0.66 -2.50 -10.18
N PHE A 17 1.57 -3.45 -10.26
CA PHE A 17 1.91 -4.41 -9.21
C PHE A 17 3.23 -4.05 -8.51
N ASP A 18 3.54 -4.77 -7.43
CA ASP A 18 4.83 -4.75 -6.71
C ASP A 18 5.38 -3.32 -6.53
N THR A 19 4.53 -2.42 -6.05
CA THR A 19 4.94 -1.06 -5.76
C THR A 19 5.76 -1.06 -4.47
N ARG A 20 6.96 -0.49 -4.52
CA ARG A 20 7.95 -0.44 -3.43
C ARG A 20 8.30 1.00 -3.11
N ILE A 21 8.20 1.35 -1.84
CA ILE A 21 8.56 2.65 -1.29
C ILE A 21 9.86 2.47 -0.51
N TYR A 22 11.01 2.84 -1.08
CA TYR A 22 12.28 2.70 -0.38
C TYR A 22 12.45 3.73 0.74
N LEU A 23 12.86 3.24 1.91
CA LEU A 23 13.12 4.06 3.10
C LEU A 23 14.57 4.56 3.15
N SER A 24 15.49 3.77 2.60
CA SER A 24 16.91 4.07 2.42
C SER A 24 17.29 4.16 0.93
N ALA A 25 18.57 4.32 0.61
CA ALA A 25 19.04 4.31 -0.77
C ALA A 25 18.71 2.96 -1.43
N TYR A 26 18.16 3.01 -2.64
CA TYR A 26 17.85 1.83 -3.43
C TYR A 26 19.14 1.22 -3.98
N ASP A 27 19.31 -0.07 -3.75
CA ASP A 27 20.35 -0.90 -4.35
C ASP A 27 19.69 -1.91 -5.32
N PRO A 28 19.91 -1.77 -6.65
CA PRO A 28 19.33 -2.67 -7.64
C PRO A 28 19.97 -4.06 -7.68
N VAL A 29 21.15 -4.25 -7.07
CA VAL A 29 21.83 -5.56 -7.04
C VAL A 29 21.69 -6.27 -5.69
N GLY A 30 21.37 -5.53 -4.63
CA GLY A 30 21.14 -6.07 -3.29
C GLY A 30 19.74 -6.68 -3.12
N ASP A 31 19.62 -7.66 -2.24
CA ASP A 31 18.33 -8.16 -1.80
C ASP A 31 17.53 -7.03 -1.13
N GLY A 32 16.28 -6.85 -1.55
CA GLY A 32 15.41 -5.85 -0.96
C GLY A 32 14.84 -6.34 0.37
N ASN A 33 14.81 -5.48 1.39
CA ASN A 33 14.24 -5.82 2.69
C ASN A 33 12.83 -5.23 2.88
N CYS A 34 11.80 -6.09 2.81
CA CYS A 34 10.42 -5.67 3.04
C CYS A 34 10.15 -5.48 4.55
N VAL A 35 9.99 -4.24 4.99
CA VAL A 35 9.72 -3.92 6.41
C VAL A 35 8.24 -3.74 6.73
N GLY A 36 7.39 -3.68 5.70
CA GLY A 36 5.95 -3.57 5.86
C GLY A 36 5.22 -3.46 4.54
N ALA A 37 3.90 -3.44 4.61
CA ALA A 37 3.00 -3.18 3.51
C ALA A 37 1.90 -2.21 3.93
N ILE A 38 1.46 -1.37 3.00
CA ILE A 38 0.20 -0.63 3.12
C ILE A 38 -0.80 -1.14 2.10
N ILE A 39 -2.05 -1.31 2.52
CA ILE A 39 -3.16 -1.68 1.65
C ILE A 39 -3.97 -0.42 1.33
N GLY A 40 -3.81 0.07 0.10
CA GLY A 40 -4.56 1.19 -0.47
C GLY A 40 -5.77 0.75 -1.30
N LYS A 41 -6.47 1.72 -1.89
CA LYS A 41 -7.61 1.44 -2.80
C LYS A 41 -7.13 0.95 -4.16
N ASN A 42 -6.53 1.84 -4.94
CA ASN A 42 -6.09 1.59 -6.31
C ASN A 42 -4.88 2.46 -6.66
N PRO A 43 -4.09 2.08 -7.68
CA PRO A 43 -2.84 2.76 -8.01
C PRO A 43 -2.98 4.12 -8.72
N GLY A 44 -4.19 4.55 -9.07
CA GLY A 44 -4.44 5.84 -9.73
C GLY A 44 -3.92 5.91 -11.16
N SER A 45 -3.43 7.09 -11.58
CA SER A 45 -3.05 7.41 -12.97
C SER A 45 -1.57 7.21 -13.32
N ALA A 46 -0.82 6.39 -12.58
CA ALA A 46 0.60 6.20 -12.88
C ALA A 46 0.80 5.52 -14.25
N ILE A 47 1.75 6.05 -15.04
CA ILE A 47 2.09 5.55 -16.38
C ILE A 47 3.52 5.02 -16.37
N PRO A 48 3.79 3.79 -16.85
CA PRO A 48 5.13 3.26 -16.95
C PRO A 48 5.90 3.81 -18.15
N ASN A 49 7.23 3.85 -18.02
CA ASN A 49 8.13 3.93 -19.17
C ASN A 49 8.44 2.55 -19.78
N LYS A 50 8.22 1.46 -19.04
CA LYS A 50 8.44 0.08 -19.48
C LYS A 50 7.51 -0.90 -18.74
N LEU A 51 7.07 -1.94 -19.45
CA LEU A 51 6.23 -3.01 -18.90
C LEU A 51 7.08 -4.21 -18.45
N ASN A 52 6.49 -5.04 -17.58
CA ASN A 52 6.98 -6.33 -17.09
C ASN A 52 8.31 -6.29 -16.32
N VAL A 53 8.78 -5.10 -15.95
CA VAL A 53 9.98 -4.91 -15.12
C VAL A 53 9.70 -3.89 -14.02
N LEU A 54 10.49 -3.95 -12.95
CA LEU A 54 10.44 -2.98 -11.86
C LEU A 54 11.09 -1.67 -12.35
N VAL A 55 10.32 -0.58 -12.38
CA VAL A 55 10.77 0.73 -12.88
C VAL A 55 10.47 1.85 -11.89
N PRO A 56 11.26 2.95 -11.91
CA PRO A 56 10.95 4.14 -11.15
C PRO A 56 9.57 4.72 -11.46
N LEU A 57 8.89 5.20 -10.42
CA LEU A 57 7.62 5.89 -10.50
C LEU A 57 7.84 7.41 -10.47
N GLU A 58 7.25 8.09 -11.45
CA GLU A 58 6.99 9.51 -11.33
C GLU A 58 5.78 9.74 -10.43
N LEU A 59 5.94 10.54 -9.37
CA LEU A 59 4.88 10.76 -8.40
C LEU A 59 3.73 11.59 -8.96
N ASN A 60 3.99 12.53 -9.88
CA ASN A 60 2.96 13.39 -10.50
C ASN A 60 1.92 13.96 -9.51
N GLY A 61 2.38 14.36 -8.31
CA GLY A 61 1.53 14.91 -7.25
C GLY A 61 0.95 13.88 -6.27
N ASP A 62 1.27 12.59 -6.41
CA ASP A 62 0.91 11.55 -5.44
C ASP A 62 1.43 11.91 -4.04
N LYS A 63 0.50 11.98 -3.09
CA LYS A 63 0.80 12.27 -1.68
C LYS A 63 0.84 11.02 -0.82
N MET A 64 0.31 9.89 -1.30
CA MET A 64 0.21 8.65 -0.54
C MET A 64 1.60 8.05 -0.32
N LEU A 65 2.37 7.83 -1.40
CA LEU A 65 3.68 7.18 -1.31
C LEU A 65 4.66 7.97 -0.42
N PRO A 66 4.79 9.31 -0.57
CA PRO A 66 5.63 10.10 0.33
C PRO A 66 5.11 10.11 1.77
N THR A 67 3.79 10.13 1.98
CA THR A 67 3.23 10.10 3.34
C THR A 67 3.58 8.81 4.04
N VAL A 68 3.37 7.66 3.41
CA VAL A 68 3.69 6.34 3.98
C VAL A 68 5.17 6.25 4.31
N ARG A 69 6.04 6.64 3.36
CA ARG A 69 7.48 6.70 3.56
C ARG A 69 7.84 7.48 4.82
N ASN A 70 7.30 8.70 4.95
CA ASN A 70 7.61 9.57 6.07
C ASN A 70 7.13 8.99 7.40
N ARG A 71 5.98 8.29 7.44
CA ARG A 71 5.51 7.62 8.67
C ARG A 71 6.44 6.52 9.14
N PHE A 72 6.94 5.68 8.23
CA PHE A 72 7.92 4.65 8.60
C PHE A 72 9.24 5.28 9.04
N ILE A 73 9.76 6.29 8.33
CA ILE A 73 10.99 7.00 8.71
C ILE A 73 10.85 7.63 10.09
N ASP A 74 9.74 8.30 10.37
CA ASP A 74 9.48 8.91 11.68
C ASP A 74 9.33 7.84 12.76
N GLY A 75 8.69 6.70 12.46
CA GLY A 75 8.61 5.55 13.36
C GLY A 75 9.98 5.02 13.77
N TYR A 76 10.89 4.79 12.80
CA TYR A 76 12.28 4.39 13.08
C TYR A 76 13.03 5.41 13.94
N LYS A 77 12.87 6.71 13.63
CA LYS A 77 13.49 7.79 14.42
C LYS A 77 12.98 7.80 15.86
N LEU A 78 11.67 7.67 16.07
CA LEU A 78 11.06 7.64 17.40
C LEU A 78 11.44 6.37 18.17
N ALA A 79 11.62 5.24 17.49
CA ALA A 79 12.09 3.99 18.08
C ALA A 79 13.59 4.00 18.42
N HIS A 80 14.33 5.04 18.00
CA HIS A 80 15.79 5.10 18.07
C HIS A 80 16.48 3.91 17.38
N LYS A 81 15.92 3.46 16.25
CA LYS A 81 16.44 2.34 15.46
C LYS A 81 16.97 2.82 14.11
N GLU A 82 18.04 2.18 13.64
CA GLU A 82 18.53 2.40 12.29
C GLU A 82 17.59 1.75 11.25
N ILE A 83 17.40 2.44 10.13
CA ILE A 83 16.63 1.91 9.00
C ILE A 83 17.53 0.88 8.28
N PRO A 84 17.09 -0.37 8.09
CA PRO A 84 17.90 -1.37 7.39
C PRO A 84 18.26 -0.92 5.95
N SER A 85 19.42 -1.37 5.47
CA SER A 85 19.85 -1.13 4.09
C SER A 85 18.85 -1.73 3.08
N ASN A 86 18.66 -1.04 1.96
CA ASN A 86 17.78 -1.46 0.87
C ASN A 86 16.35 -1.84 1.32
N SER A 87 15.86 -1.17 2.37
CA SER A 87 14.55 -1.47 2.95
C SER A 87 13.43 -0.69 2.28
N PHE A 88 12.28 -1.34 2.16
CA PHE A 88 11.12 -0.77 1.51
C PHE A 88 9.81 -1.19 2.16
N VAL A 89 8.78 -0.37 1.92
CA VAL A 89 7.38 -0.67 2.24
C VAL A 89 6.66 -1.02 0.95
N ARG A 90 5.94 -2.13 0.92
CA ARG A 90 5.09 -2.53 -0.21
C ARG A 90 3.80 -1.72 -0.25
N VAL A 91 3.28 -1.49 -1.44
CA VAL A 91 1.90 -1.02 -1.62
C VAL A 91 1.09 -2.10 -2.29
N TRP A 92 0.17 -2.67 -1.53
CA TRP A 92 -0.90 -3.52 -2.05
C TRP A 92 -2.13 -2.67 -2.26
N ASN A 93 -2.95 -3.04 -3.24
CA ASN A 93 -4.18 -2.34 -3.54
C ASN A 93 -5.36 -3.32 -3.52
N LEU A 94 -6.55 -2.84 -3.16
CA LEU A 94 -7.79 -3.60 -3.32
C LEU A 94 -7.98 -4.09 -4.75
N PHE A 95 -7.53 -3.30 -5.73
CA PHE A 95 -7.30 -3.77 -7.09
C PHE A 95 -6.19 -2.94 -7.75
N TYR A 96 -5.54 -3.53 -8.74
CA TYR A 96 -4.28 -3.00 -9.28
C TYR A 96 -4.44 -2.26 -10.60
N ILE A 97 -5.68 -1.95 -11.02
CA ILE A 97 -5.95 -1.22 -12.27
C ILE A 97 -5.51 0.24 -12.15
N CYS A 98 -4.70 0.68 -13.11
CA CYS A 98 -4.29 2.06 -13.30
C CYS A 98 -5.43 2.86 -13.93
N ASP A 99 -6.23 3.51 -13.08
CA ASP A 99 -7.27 4.45 -13.48
C ASP A 99 -7.50 5.47 -12.36
N PRO A 100 -7.38 6.78 -12.62
CA PRO A 100 -7.65 7.79 -11.60
C PRO A 100 -9.13 7.88 -11.20
N ASP A 101 -10.07 7.46 -12.05
CA ASP A 101 -11.49 7.47 -11.75
C ASP A 101 -11.91 6.15 -11.11
N LEU A 102 -12.30 6.20 -9.83
CA LEU A 102 -12.64 5.01 -9.05
C LEU A 102 -13.82 4.24 -9.67
N SER A 103 -14.80 4.93 -10.24
CA SER A 103 -15.98 4.29 -10.83
C SER A 103 -15.63 3.54 -12.11
N SER A 104 -14.85 4.16 -13.00
CA SER A 104 -14.27 3.54 -14.19
C SER A 104 -13.40 2.34 -13.81
N ALA A 105 -12.55 2.49 -12.79
CA ALA A 105 -11.70 1.40 -12.31
C ALA A 105 -12.52 0.20 -11.79
N CYS A 106 -13.58 0.46 -11.03
CA CYS A 106 -14.51 -0.59 -10.57
C CYS A 106 -15.24 -1.27 -11.74
N ASN A 107 -15.67 -0.51 -12.75
CA ASN A 107 -16.30 -1.07 -13.94
C ASN A 107 -15.35 -1.98 -14.72
N LYS A 108 -14.09 -1.53 -14.92
CA LYS A 108 -13.03 -2.36 -15.50
C LYS A 108 -12.75 -3.58 -14.66
N ALA A 109 -12.72 -3.46 -13.33
CA ALA A 109 -12.52 -4.61 -12.45
C ALA A 109 -13.63 -5.65 -12.59
N GLY A 110 -14.88 -5.20 -12.74
CA GLY A 110 -16.05 -6.06 -12.93
C GLY A 110 -16.12 -6.79 -14.27
N SER A 111 -15.35 -6.38 -15.29
CA SER A 111 -15.29 -7.10 -16.57
C SER A 111 -14.40 -8.34 -16.53
N PHE A 112 -13.57 -8.50 -15.50
CA PHE A 112 -12.72 -9.67 -15.33
C PHE A 112 -13.48 -10.80 -14.62
N SER A 113 -13.46 -12.00 -15.21
CA SER A 113 -13.95 -13.22 -14.53
C SER A 113 -13.14 -13.53 -13.26
N LYS A 114 -11.84 -13.24 -13.30
CA LYS A 114 -10.92 -13.30 -12.16
C LYS A 114 -9.96 -12.12 -12.24
N LEU A 115 -10.12 -11.15 -11.34
CA LEU A 115 -9.28 -9.97 -11.32
C LEU A 115 -7.83 -10.34 -10.93
N PRO A 116 -6.82 -9.91 -11.70
CA PRO A 116 -5.42 -10.09 -11.34
C PRO A 116 -5.07 -9.48 -9.98
N THR A 117 -4.34 -10.25 -9.15
CA THR A 117 -3.80 -9.81 -7.86
C THR A 117 -2.27 -9.81 -7.89
N CYS A 118 -1.64 -9.11 -6.95
CA CYS A 118 -0.18 -9.10 -6.88
C CYS A 118 0.33 -10.37 -6.18
N GLY A 119 1.24 -11.10 -6.82
CA GLY A 119 1.86 -12.30 -6.22
C GLY A 119 2.52 -12.01 -4.87
N THR A 120 3.06 -10.80 -4.69
CA THR A 120 3.74 -10.38 -3.44
C THR A 120 2.81 -10.28 -2.23
N GLU A 121 1.49 -10.32 -2.42
CA GLU A 121 0.54 -10.47 -1.30
C GLU A 121 0.78 -11.78 -0.52
N ASN A 122 1.38 -12.79 -1.14
CA ASN A 122 1.67 -14.08 -0.52
C ASN A 122 3.07 -14.16 0.11
N ASP A 123 3.97 -13.21 -0.18
CA ASP A 123 5.31 -13.16 0.42
C ASP A 123 5.25 -12.80 1.92
N GLY A 124 4.15 -12.19 2.35
CA GLY A 124 4.02 -11.64 3.69
C GLY A 124 4.67 -10.26 3.84
N ALA A 125 4.36 -9.62 4.97
CA ALA A 125 5.04 -8.41 5.42
C ALA A 125 5.06 -8.40 6.96
N PRO A 126 6.14 -7.89 7.59
CA PRO A 126 6.20 -7.82 9.06
C PRO A 126 5.08 -6.96 9.66
N ILE A 127 4.75 -5.86 8.99
CA ILE A 127 3.74 -4.88 9.40
C ILE A 127 2.77 -4.66 8.24
N VAL A 128 1.46 -4.75 8.49
CA VAL A 128 0.41 -4.45 7.51
C VAL A 128 -0.48 -3.31 7.97
N TRP A 129 -0.40 -2.19 7.25
CA TRP A 129 -1.21 -1.00 7.49
C TRP A 129 -2.38 -0.93 6.50
N TYR A 130 -3.62 -0.92 6.98
CA TYR A 130 -4.78 -0.68 6.13
C TYR A 130 -5.09 0.81 5.99
N GLY A 131 -5.22 1.29 4.74
CA GLY A 131 -5.43 2.71 4.42
C GLY A 131 -6.40 2.92 3.24
N TRP A 132 -7.40 2.05 3.08
CA TRP A 132 -8.31 2.04 1.93
C TRP A 132 -9.51 2.99 2.05
N GLY A 133 -9.62 3.83 3.09
CA GLY A 133 -10.71 4.80 3.26
C GLY A 133 -12.03 4.22 3.80
N GLY A 134 -13.12 4.96 3.58
CA GLY A 134 -14.45 4.65 4.13
C GLY A 134 -15.17 3.49 3.43
N TYR A 135 -16.45 3.32 3.79
CA TYR A 135 -17.30 2.30 3.21
C TYR A 135 -17.65 2.63 1.74
N ASP A 136 -17.45 1.65 0.87
CA ASP A 136 -17.85 1.64 -0.54
C ASP A 136 -18.13 0.19 -0.89
N GLU A 137 -19.38 -0.13 -1.19
CA GLU A 137 -19.84 -1.51 -1.38
C GLU A 137 -19.17 -2.21 -2.56
N ARG A 138 -18.79 -1.44 -3.60
CA ARG A 138 -18.10 -1.94 -4.79
C ARG A 138 -16.73 -2.52 -4.45
N LEU A 139 -16.16 -2.10 -3.32
CA LEU A 139 -14.85 -2.52 -2.85
C LEU A 139 -14.90 -3.73 -1.92
N ASN A 140 -16.08 -4.17 -1.49
CA ASN A 140 -16.22 -5.19 -0.45
C ASN A 140 -15.57 -6.51 -0.84
N LEU A 141 -15.81 -6.99 -2.08
CA LEU A 141 -15.19 -8.23 -2.57
C LEU A 141 -13.66 -8.18 -2.59
N PHE A 142 -13.08 -6.99 -2.72
CA PHE A 142 -11.65 -6.80 -2.77
C PHE A 142 -11.03 -6.70 -1.37
N LYS A 143 -11.79 -6.20 -0.39
CA LYS A 143 -11.36 -6.11 1.00
C LYS A 143 -11.25 -7.50 1.65
N GLU A 144 -12.20 -8.40 1.34
CA GLU A 144 -12.29 -9.74 1.94
C GLU A 144 -10.98 -10.54 1.85
N ARG A 145 -10.25 -10.45 0.73
CA ARG A 145 -8.97 -11.17 0.59
C ARG A 145 -7.89 -10.71 1.56
N PHE A 146 -7.95 -9.46 2.01
CA PHE A 146 -7.00 -8.90 2.98
C PHE A 146 -7.50 -9.02 4.43
N ILE A 147 -8.82 -9.02 4.64
CA ILE A 147 -9.46 -9.18 5.95
C ILE A 147 -9.38 -10.63 6.44
N SER A 148 -9.50 -11.59 5.53
CA SER A 148 -9.44 -13.04 5.84
C SER A 148 -8.03 -13.54 6.20
N ARG A 149 -7.01 -12.69 6.10
CA ARG A 149 -5.62 -13.01 6.42
C ARG A 149 -5.23 -12.37 7.75
N ALA A 150 -4.57 -13.15 8.60
CA ALA A 150 -3.90 -12.64 9.79
C ALA A 150 -2.46 -12.26 9.45
N TRP A 151 -2.02 -11.09 9.91
CA TRP A 151 -0.64 -10.62 9.73
C TRP A 151 0.08 -10.50 11.08
N PRO A 152 1.42 -10.62 11.12
CA PRO A 152 2.17 -10.60 12.38
C PRO A 152 1.94 -9.33 13.19
N GLN A 153 2.02 -8.17 12.53
CA GLN A 153 1.60 -6.87 13.05
C GLN A 153 0.66 -6.25 12.03
N GLN A 154 -0.47 -5.74 12.49
CA GLN A 154 -1.43 -5.08 11.61
C GLN A 154 -2.14 -3.96 12.32
N PHE A 155 -2.49 -2.91 11.57
CA PHE A 155 -3.24 -1.80 12.12
C PHE A 155 -3.94 -0.96 11.06
N TYR A 156 -4.87 -0.14 11.51
CA TYR A 156 -5.40 0.97 10.74
C TYR A 156 -5.65 2.17 11.65
N TYR A 157 -5.68 3.36 11.06
CA TYR A 157 -6.21 4.53 11.75
C TYR A 157 -7.73 4.51 11.61
N ASP A 158 -8.42 4.28 12.71
CA ASP A 158 -9.87 4.31 12.80
C ASP A 158 -10.35 5.76 12.72
N HIS A 159 -11.06 6.09 11.63
CA HIS A 159 -11.55 7.45 11.45
C HIS A 159 -12.60 7.85 12.49
N GLU A 160 -13.46 6.91 12.89
CA GLU A 160 -14.60 7.17 13.78
C GLU A 160 -14.11 7.37 15.20
N ASN A 161 -13.18 6.51 15.65
CA ASN A 161 -12.61 6.57 16.99
C ASN A 161 -11.38 7.47 17.09
N SER A 162 -10.90 8.02 15.97
CA SER A 162 -9.72 8.90 15.90
C SER A 162 -8.47 8.32 16.58
N GLY A 163 -8.19 7.05 16.33
CA GLY A 163 -7.10 6.33 16.98
C GLY A 163 -6.59 5.14 16.18
N ILE A 164 -5.53 4.51 16.68
CA ILE A 164 -5.01 3.28 16.10
C ILE A 164 -5.84 2.09 16.57
N ASN A 165 -6.24 1.25 15.61
CA ASN A 165 -6.87 -0.04 15.87
C ASN A 165 -5.96 -1.14 15.32
N THR A 166 -5.61 -2.10 16.16
CA THR A 166 -4.70 -3.23 15.83
C THR A 166 -5.45 -4.52 15.49
N CYS A 167 -6.78 -4.53 15.64
CA CYS A 167 -7.60 -5.63 15.16
C CYS A 167 -7.71 -5.59 13.64
N PRO A 168 -7.93 -6.74 12.97
CA PRO A 168 -8.25 -6.75 11.55
C PRO A 168 -9.46 -5.84 11.30
N PRO A 169 -9.44 -4.99 10.25
CA PRO A 169 -10.62 -4.22 9.88
C PRO A 169 -11.73 -5.15 9.40
N THR A 170 -12.98 -4.72 9.56
CA THR A 170 -14.13 -5.33 8.89
C THR A 170 -14.35 -4.68 7.53
N ILE A 171 -15.23 -5.26 6.72
CA ILE A 171 -15.63 -4.68 5.42
C ILE A 171 -16.18 -3.25 5.58
N ARG A 172 -16.82 -2.97 6.73
CA ARG A 172 -17.41 -1.69 7.10
C ARG A 172 -16.44 -0.73 7.79
N SER A 173 -15.28 -1.18 8.25
CA SER A 173 -14.32 -0.34 8.96
C SER A 173 -13.82 0.80 8.09
N PHE A 174 -13.85 2.02 8.63
CA PHE A 174 -13.24 3.19 8.01
C PHE A 174 -11.75 3.25 8.36
N ALA A 175 -10.95 2.43 7.66
CA ALA A 175 -9.50 2.50 7.67
C ALA A 175 -9.02 3.76 6.95
N LYS A 176 -8.84 4.86 7.69
CA LYS A 176 -8.64 6.21 7.13
C LYS A 176 -7.54 6.21 6.05
N HIS A 177 -7.81 6.90 4.95
CA HIS A 177 -6.79 7.09 3.91
C HIS A 177 -5.62 7.95 4.44
N THR A 178 -4.42 7.75 3.92
CA THR A 178 -3.21 8.47 4.40
C THR A 178 -3.30 9.98 4.25
N GLN A 179 -4.04 10.46 3.24
CA GLN A 179 -4.29 11.88 3.03
C GLN A 179 -5.14 12.47 4.17
N GLY A 180 -4.60 13.47 4.85
CA GLY A 180 -5.26 14.12 5.99
C GLY A 180 -5.29 13.24 7.26
N MET A 181 -4.48 12.17 7.32
CA MET A 181 -4.32 11.37 8.52
C MET A 181 -3.37 12.06 9.52
N PRO A 182 -3.72 12.11 10.82
CA PRO A 182 -2.81 12.59 11.86
C PRO A 182 -1.51 11.78 11.90
N SER A 183 -0.38 12.47 11.98
CA SER A 183 0.94 11.84 12.01
C SER A 183 1.22 11.11 13.32
N LYS A 184 0.97 11.79 14.45
CA LYS A 184 1.44 11.37 15.77
C LYS A 184 0.99 9.94 16.15
N PRO A 185 -0.31 9.57 16.11
CA PRO A 185 -0.73 8.23 16.50
C PRO A 185 -0.12 7.12 15.64
N VAL A 186 0.04 7.37 14.34
CA VAL A 186 0.64 6.40 13.41
C VAL A 186 2.13 6.25 13.66
N ASN A 187 2.84 7.37 13.82
CA ASN A 187 4.27 7.38 14.08
C ASN A 187 4.60 6.67 15.41
N GLU A 188 3.84 6.96 16.46
CA GLU A 188 4.00 6.33 17.78
C GLU A 188 3.71 4.83 17.72
N HIS A 189 2.66 4.42 17.01
CA HIS A 189 2.37 2.99 16.83
C HIS A 189 3.48 2.29 16.05
N LEU A 190 3.92 2.84 14.92
CA LEU A 190 5.03 2.29 14.14
C LEU A 190 6.29 2.16 15.00
N ALA A 191 6.63 3.18 15.80
CA ALA A 191 7.78 3.14 16.68
C ALA A 191 7.73 1.98 17.70
N ASN A 192 6.53 1.59 18.15
CA ASN A 192 6.35 0.50 19.10
C ASN A 192 6.48 -0.91 18.46
N VAL A 193 6.26 -1.03 17.15
CA VAL A 193 6.24 -2.32 16.44
C VAL A 193 7.43 -2.54 15.49
N LEU A 194 8.19 -1.48 15.20
CA LEU A 194 9.49 -1.53 14.51
C LEU A 194 10.60 -1.99 15.45
#